data_AF-A0A4S9WH60-F1
#
_entry.id   AF-A0A4S9WH60-F1
#
_cell.length_a   1.000
_cell.length_b   1.000
_cell.length_c   1.000
_cell.angle_alpha   90.00
_cell.angle_beta   90.00
_cell.angle_gamma   90.00
#
_symmetry.space_group_name_H-M   'P 1'
#
loop_
_entity.id
_entity.type
_entity.pdbx_description
1 polymer ?
#
loop_
_entity_poly.entity_id
_entity_poly.type
_entity_poly.pdbx_seq_one_letter_code
_entity_poly.pdbx_strand_id
1 'polypeptide(L)'
;MDRTVTTHCDNGLTITTYDASVITKDCSPALFNSCMATDEEIATLRNIVGPDTSLSEPPRGIYSFSHFAALVQRSQNLDKDNICTAVLPISLAKEIISAQTSYLITGMISATTLDDIKLAFLSSKPLSNLVTKLQTGKKWFARMDDCSPKDSEKQNLPISSISELILCLSTSNRARGDFEAHIQDDKPIHLFLHPWDIMMNQSVEFRCFVPPWKPEGCRITAISQYHWYLPFPSDDFTPRLVIDLAVEFATASLRDILATALEKGIYKDLKTWGFSFDIVVKDVCPAEGNVEVVEINPFGARSGCGSCLFHWQRDGSVLYGGEEGVEVRILV
;
A
#
# COMPACT_ATOMS: atom_id res chain seq x y z
N MET A 1 29.39 -10.21 11.72
CA MET A 1 29.63 -10.58 10.32
C MET A 1 28.32 -10.34 9.63
N ASP A 2 28.15 -9.18 9.01
CA ASP A 2 26.93 -8.80 8.32
C ASP A 2 26.81 -9.68 7.06
N ARG A 3 26.09 -10.79 7.17
CA ARG A 3 25.98 -11.77 6.09
C ARG A 3 24.78 -11.43 5.23
N THR A 4 24.99 -10.55 4.25
CA THR A 4 24.12 -10.52 3.07
C THR A 4 24.42 -11.76 2.23
N VAL A 5 23.41 -12.56 1.91
CA VAL A 5 23.54 -13.76 1.07
C VAL A 5 22.67 -13.57 -0.17
N THR A 6 23.27 -13.66 -1.35
CA THR A 6 22.54 -13.63 -2.63
C THR A 6 22.67 -14.97 -3.33
N THR A 7 21.54 -15.52 -3.75
CA THR A 7 21.43 -16.82 -4.42
C THR A 7 20.72 -16.65 -5.76
N HIS A 8 21.37 -17.06 -6.84
CA HIS A 8 20.77 -17.12 -8.18
C HIS A 8 20.17 -18.51 -8.40
N CYS A 9 18.88 -18.55 -8.75
CA CYS A 9 18.13 -19.78 -8.98
C CYS A 9 17.96 -20.03 -10.49
N ASP A 10 17.86 -21.30 -10.88
CA ASP A 10 17.77 -21.70 -12.29
C ASP A 10 16.50 -21.19 -13.01
N ASN A 11 15.49 -20.75 -12.26
CA ASN A 11 14.23 -20.21 -12.78
C ASN A 11 14.25 -18.69 -13.02
N GLY A 12 15.42 -18.04 -13.00
CA GLY A 12 15.55 -16.59 -13.17
C GLY A 12 15.19 -15.79 -11.92
N LEU A 13 15.14 -16.45 -10.75
CA LEU A 13 14.93 -15.80 -9.46
C LEU A 13 16.27 -15.51 -8.79
N THR A 14 16.49 -14.26 -8.39
CA THR A 14 17.61 -13.89 -7.50
C THR A 14 17.05 -13.63 -6.12
N ILE A 15 17.52 -14.35 -5.10
CA ILE A 15 17.07 -14.17 -3.71
C ILE A 15 18.21 -13.56 -2.91
N THR A 16 17.98 -12.39 -2.34
CA THR A 16 18.91 -11.72 -1.42
C THR A 16 18.32 -11.68 -0.03
N THR A 17 19.05 -12.27 0.91
CA THR A 17 18.73 -12.31 2.32
C THR A 17 19.68 -11.40 3.07
N TYR A 18 19.12 -10.44 3.79
CA TYR A 18 19.84 -9.51 4.66
C TYR A 18 19.79 -9.99 6.09
N ASP A 19 20.89 -9.89 6.82
CA ASP A 19 20.89 -10.08 8.29
C ASP A 19 20.25 -8.87 8.96
N ALA A 20 19.43 -9.07 9.99
CA ALA A 20 18.84 -7.99 10.79
C ALA A 20 19.86 -6.94 11.27
N SER A 21 21.14 -7.30 11.42
CA SER A 21 22.22 -6.38 11.78
C SER A 21 22.45 -5.25 10.77
N VAL A 22 22.05 -5.42 9.50
CA VAL A 22 22.23 -4.39 8.47
C VAL A 22 21.22 -3.25 8.57
N ILE A 23 20.13 -3.45 9.32
CA ILE A 23 19.19 -2.38 9.61
C ILE A 23 19.79 -1.54 10.73
N THR A 24 20.29 -0.37 10.35
CA THR A 24 20.82 0.60 11.31
C THR A 24 19.71 1.06 12.26
N LYS A 25 20.07 1.44 13.50
CA LYS A 25 19.09 1.83 14.53
C LYS A 25 18.17 2.99 14.11
N ASP A 26 18.64 3.85 13.21
CA ASP A 26 17.89 4.96 12.65
C ASP A 26 16.97 4.54 11.49
N CYS A 27 16.97 3.26 11.10
CA CYS A 27 16.23 2.77 9.94
C CYS A 27 16.51 3.68 8.73
N SER A 28 17.80 3.92 8.43
CA SER A 28 18.20 4.97 7.50
C SER A 28 17.61 4.77 6.10
N PRO A 29 16.79 5.72 5.60
CA PRO A 29 16.28 5.69 4.24
C PRO A 29 17.38 5.71 3.16
N ALA A 30 18.60 6.09 3.56
CA ALA A 30 19.76 6.19 2.68
C ALA A 30 20.21 4.82 2.12
N LEU A 31 19.77 3.72 2.73
CA LEU A 31 20.08 2.36 2.27
C LEU A 31 18.84 1.61 1.79
N PHE A 32 17.71 1.81 2.45
CA PHE A 32 16.48 1.06 2.23
C PHE A 32 15.28 2.00 2.23
N ASN A 33 14.21 1.62 1.54
CA ASN A 33 12.90 2.25 1.63
C ASN A 33 12.90 3.75 1.28
N SER A 34 13.79 4.14 0.36
CA SER A 34 13.78 5.46 -0.25
C SER A 34 12.42 5.76 -0.88
N CYS A 35 11.98 7.01 -0.81
CA CYS A 35 10.81 7.56 -1.48
C CYS A 35 11.07 9.04 -1.76
N MET A 36 10.26 9.65 -2.65
CA MET A 36 10.36 11.09 -2.95
C MET A 36 11.79 11.56 -3.25
N ALA A 37 12.48 10.87 -4.16
CA ALA A 37 13.85 11.14 -4.54
C ALA A 37 14.05 12.59 -5.00
N THR A 38 15.16 13.19 -4.56
CA THR A 38 15.59 14.54 -4.89
C THR A 38 15.93 14.68 -6.38
N ASP A 39 16.03 15.93 -6.87
CA ASP A 39 16.42 16.19 -8.26
C ASP A 39 17.80 15.59 -8.61
N GLU A 40 18.74 15.58 -7.67
CA GLU A 40 20.08 14.98 -7.84
C GLU A 40 20.02 13.45 -7.97
N GLU A 41 19.25 12.81 -7.10
CA GLU A 41 19.05 11.35 -7.14
C GLU A 41 18.34 10.94 -8.44
N ILE A 42 17.38 11.75 -8.91
CA ILE A 42 16.68 11.54 -10.19
C ILE A 42 17.61 11.74 -11.38
N ALA A 43 18.49 12.74 -11.36
CA ALA A 43 19.50 12.92 -12.39
C ALA A 43 20.46 11.72 -12.44
N THR A 44 20.82 11.15 -11.30
CA THR A 44 21.64 9.94 -11.25
C THR A 44 20.88 8.72 -11.78
N LEU A 45 19.63 8.52 -11.34
CA LEU A 45 18.77 7.43 -11.80
C LEU A 45 18.53 7.50 -13.31
N ARG A 46 18.36 8.71 -13.88
CA ARG A 46 18.23 8.95 -15.32
C ARG A 46 19.38 8.34 -16.14
N ASN A 47 20.62 8.40 -15.62
CA ASN A 47 21.78 7.80 -16.28
C ASN A 47 21.74 6.27 -16.27
N ILE A 48 21.01 5.67 -15.33
CA ILE A 48 20.87 4.21 -15.19
C ILE A 48 19.74 3.68 -16.08
N VAL A 49 18.58 4.34 -16.06
CA VAL A 49 17.35 3.83 -16.71
C VAL A 49 17.11 4.38 -18.12
N GLY A 50 17.94 5.33 -18.57
CA GLY A 50 17.86 5.94 -19.88
C GLY A 50 16.83 7.08 -20.00
N PRO A 51 16.84 7.80 -21.13
CA PRO A 51 16.04 9.02 -21.34
C PRO A 51 14.53 8.76 -21.49
N ASP A 52 14.14 7.57 -21.96
CA ASP A 52 12.75 7.28 -22.32
C ASP A 52 11.88 6.84 -21.14
N THR A 53 12.50 6.50 -20.00
CA THR A 53 11.79 6.06 -18.79
C THR A 53 11.17 7.25 -18.07
N SER A 54 9.86 7.23 -17.79
CA SER A 54 9.25 8.30 -16.98
C SER A 54 9.79 8.25 -15.54
N LEU A 55 10.34 9.38 -15.06
CA LEU A 55 10.83 9.55 -13.68
C LEU A 55 10.13 10.71 -12.95
N SER A 56 9.10 11.29 -13.55
CA SER A 56 8.24 12.28 -12.91
C SER A 56 7.32 11.61 -11.89
N GLU A 57 6.67 12.43 -11.07
CA GLU A 57 5.63 11.95 -10.17
C GLU A 57 4.48 11.33 -10.98
N PRO A 58 4.04 10.10 -10.65
CA PRO A 58 2.97 9.45 -11.39
C PRO A 58 1.60 10.05 -11.02
N PRO A 59 0.61 10.02 -11.93
CA PRO A 59 -0.74 10.51 -11.65
C PRO A 59 -1.37 9.74 -10.49
N ARG A 60 -1.91 10.45 -9.51
CA ARG A 60 -2.45 9.83 -8.29
C ARG A 60 -3.65 8.90 -8.54
N GLY A 61 -4.60 9.34 -9.36
CA GLY A 61 -5.90 8.67 -9.52
C GLY A 61 -5.88 7.31 -10.23
N ILE A 62 -4.79 6.93 -10.91
CA ILE A 62 -4.74 5.64 -11.62
C ILE A 62 -4.50 4.45 -10.68
N TYR A 63 -4.17 4.73 -9.42
CA TYR A 63 -3.91 3.73 -8.38
C TYR A 63 -5.01 3.66 -7.32
N SER A 64 -6.07 4.46 -7.46
CA SER A 64 -7.14 4.58 -6.45
C SER A 64 -7.73 3.21 -6.10
N PHE A 65 -7.84 2.92 -4.80
CA PHE A 65 -8.30 1.63 -4.31
C PHE A 65 -9.67 1.23 -4.87
N SER A 66 -10.59 2.17 -5.09
CA SER A 66 -11.90 1.93 -5.71
C SER A 66 -11.83 1.22 -7.07
N HIS A 67 -10.75 1.40 -7.84
CA HIS A 67 -10.54 0.66 -9.08
C HIS A 67 -10.32 -0.84 -8.84
N PHE A 68 -9.62 -1.18 -7.76
CA PHE A 68 -9.15 -2.52 -7.44
C PHE A 68 -9.86 -3.18 -6.25
N ALA A 69 -10.78 -2.48 -5.58
CA ALA A 69 -11.45 -2.96 -4.37
C ALA A 69 -12.11 -4.33 -4.56
N ALA A 70 -12.75 -4.55 -5.71
CA ALA A 70 -13.38 -5.82 -6.03
C ALA A 70 -12.35 -6.94 -6.29
N LEU A 71 -11.16 -6.63 -6.82
CA LEU A 71 -10.06 -7.59 -6.98
C LEU A 71 -9.51 -7.98 -5.61
N VAL A 72 -9.20 -6.99 -4.77
CA VAL A 72 -8.69 -7.19 -3.41
C VAL A 72 -9.67 -8.00 -2.57
N GLN A 73 -10.96 -7.66 -2.64
CA GLN A 73 -12.01 -8.41 -1.96
C GLN A 73 -12.04 -9.89 -2.39
N ARG A 74 -11.94 -10.16 -3.70
CA ARG A 74 -11.91 -11.54 -4.21
C ARG A 74 -10.68 -12.29 -3.76
N SER A 75 -9.50 -11.66 -3.81
CA SER A 75 -8.26 -12.32 -3.36
C SER A 75 -8.28 -12.66 -1.88
N GLN A 76 -8.96 -11.86 -1.06
CA GLN A 76 -9.10 -12.07 0.38
C GLN A 76 -10.28 -12.98 0.75
N ASN A 77 -10.97 -13.56 -0.25
CA ASN A 77 -12.18 -14.37 -0.06
C ASN A 77 -13.24 -13.69 0.86
N LEU A 78 -13.36 -12.37 0.76
CA LEU A 78 -14.25 -11.61 1.62
C LEU A 78 -15.67 -11.62 1.07
N ASP A 79 -16.61 -12.03 1.91
CA ASP A 79 -18.04 -11.90 1.62
C ASP A 79 -18.40 -10.42 1.43
N LYS A 80 -19.20 -10.12 0.40
CA LYS A 80 -19.72 -8.77 0.11
C LYS A 80 -20.48 -8.21 1.30
N ASP A 81 -21.15 -9.06 2.07
CA ASP A 81 -21.89 -8.62 3.26
C ASP A 81 -20.98 -8.29 4.44
N ASN A 82 -19.69 -8.66 4.39
CA ASN A 82 -18.73 -8.38 5.43
C ASN A 82 -17.81 -7.19 5.12
N ILE A 83 -17.95 -6.53 3.97
CA ILE A 83 -17.27 -5.27 3.68
C ILE A 83 -18.25 -4.09 3.68
N CYS A 84 -17.72 -2.87 3.71
CA CYS A 84 -18.50 -1.67 3.50
C CYS A 84 -17.74 -0.68 2.63
N THR A 85 -18.43 -0.12 1.64
CA THR A 85 -17.99 1.07 0.92
C THR A 85 -19.02 2.16 1.12
N ALA A 86 -18.56 3.35 1.50
CA ALA A 86 -19.39 4.53 1.64
C ALA A 86 -18.71 5.72 0.96
N VAL A 87 -19.49 6.71 0.54
CA VAL A 87 -18.96 7.96 0.00
C VAL A 87 -19.13 9.03 1.06
N LEU A 88 -18.01 9.60 1.52
CA LEU A 88 -17.98 10.67 2.50
C LEU A 88 -18.43 11.98 1.82
N PRO A 89 -19.48 12.66 2.31
CA PRO A 89 -19.88 13.95 1.77
C PRO A 89 -18.75 14.98 1.86
N ILE A 90 -18.54 15.76 0.80
CA ILE A 90 -17.49 16.80 0.74
C ILE A 90 -17.61 17.80 1.91
N SER A 91 -18.83 18.16 2.31
CA SER A 91 -19.05 19.05 3.46
C SER A 91 -18.49 18.46 4.76
N LEU A 92 -18.73 17.16 4.98
CA LEU A 92 -18.25 16.46 6.17
C LEU A 92 -16.73 16.23 6.12
N ALA A 93 -16.17 15.96 4.94
CA ALA A 93 -14.72 15.91 4.77
C ALA A 93 -14.06 17.25 5.13
N LYS A 94 -14.65 18.39 4.73
CA LYS A 94 -14.19 19.74 5.10
C LYS A 94 -14.28 20.00 6.60
N GLU A 95 -15.31 19.51 7.29
CA GLU A 95 -15.42 19.59 8.75
C GLU A 95 -14.31 18.80 9.45
N ILE A 96 -14.01 17.58 8.97
CA ILE A 96 -12.89 16.77 9.50
C ILE A 96 -11.55 17.49 9.29
N ILE A 97 -11.31 18.02 8.08
CA ILE A 97 -10.11 18.82 7.78
C ILE A 97 -9.99 20.02 8.72
N SER A 98 -11.11 20.71 8.99
CA SER A 98 -11.13 21.85 9.92
C SER A 98 -10.83 21.43 11.36
N ALA A 99 -11.38 20.30 11.82
CA ALA A 99 -11.10 19.75 13.14
C ALA A 99 -9.62 19.38 13.28
N GLN A 100 -9.04 18.77 12.23
CA GLN A 100 -7.63 18.46 12.18
C GLN A 100 -6.74 19.69 12.13
N THR A 101 -7.12 20.77 11.43
CA THR A 101 -6.36 22.02 11.46
C THR A 101 -6.25 22.55 12.89
N SER A 102 -7.34 22.51 13.66
CA SER A 102 -7.31 22.83 15.09
C SER A 102 -6.41 21.86 15.88
N TYR A 103 -6.45 20.56 15.57
CA TYR A 103 -5.57 19.55 16.17
C TYR A 103 -4.10 19.85 15.94
N LEU A 104 -3.68 20.15 14.70
CA LEU A 104 -2.30 20.43 14.35
C LEU A 104 -1.76 21.68 15.05
N ILE A 105 -2.63 22.66 15.33
CA ILE A 105 -2.26 23.90 16.03
C ILE A 105 -2.22 23.70 17.55
N THR A 106 -3.15 22.94 18.11
CA THR A 106 -3.39 22.90 19.58
C THR A 106 -3.04 21.57 20.24
N GLY A 107 -2.80 20.51 19.47
CA GLY A 107 -2.65 19.13 19.95
C GLY A 107 -3.95 18.47 20.44
N MET A 108 -5.10 19.14 20.30
CA MET A 108 -6.39 18.66 20.79
C MET A 108 -7.53 18.92 19.79
N ILE A 109 -8.53 18.04 19.79
CA ILE A 109 -9.82 18.29 19.13
C ILE A 109 -10.86 18.43 20.24
N SER A 110 -11.69 19.48 20.15
CA SER A 110 -12.73 19.70 21.16
C SER A 110 -13.79 18.58 21.12
N ALA A 111 -14.30 18.19 22.28
CA ALA A 111 -15.35 17.17 22.38
C ALA A 111 -16.61 17.58 21.58
N THR A 112 -16.99 18.85 21.64
CA THR A 112 -18.11 19.41 20.87
C THR A 112 -17.90 19.24 19.37
N THR A 113 -16.70 19.52 18.85
CA THR A 113 -16.39 19.31 17.43
C THR A 113 -16.50 17.85 17.02
N LEU A 114 -16.01 16.92 17.86
CA LEU A 114 -16.14 15.48 17.59
C LEU A 114 -17.60 15.01 17.61
N ASP A 115 -18.41 15.55 18.54
CA ASP A 115 -19.83 15.26 18.64
C ASP A 115 -20.62 15.80 17.44
N ASP A 116 -20.30 17.00 16.95
CA ASP A 116 -20.91 17.58 15.76
C ASP A 116 -20.63 16.74 14.51
N ILE A 117 -19.35 16.35 14.29
CA ILE A 117 -18.97 15.44 13.21
C ILE A 117 -19.69 14.10 13.36
N LYS A 118 -19.78 13.56 14.58
CA LYS A 118 -20.50 12.31 14.85
C LYS A 118 -21.98 12.40 14.50
N LEU A 119 -22.65 13.49 14.84
CA LEU A 119 -24.03 13.73 14.43
C LEU A 119 -24.19 13.80 12.90
N ALA A 120 -23.23 14.42 12.21
CA ALA A 120 -23.20 14.45 10.75
C ALA A 120 -23.02 13.04 10.15
N PHE A 121 -22.15 12.20 10.72
CA PHE A 121 -22.03 10.78 10.33
C PHE A 121 -23.35 10.03 10.51
N LEU A 122 -23.97 10.16 11.70
CA LEU A 122 -25.19 9.44 12.06
C LEU A 122 -26.42 9.85 11.23
N SER A 123 -26.47 11.11 10.78
CA SER A 123 -27.58 11.65 9.97
C SER A 123 -27.36 11.51 8.45
N SER A 124 -26.15 11.16 8.02
CA SER A 124 -25.79 11.06 6.61
C SER A 124 -26.30 9.77 5.96
N LYS A 125 -27.23 9.90 5.02
CA LYS A 125 -27.78 8.76 4.25
C LYS A 125 -26.71 7.96 3.49
N PRO A 126 -25.73 8.58 2.79
CA PRO A 126 -24.61 7.84 2.16
C PRO A 126 -23.76 7.01 3.13
N LEU A 127 -23.76 7.36 4.42
CA LEU A 127 -22.93 6.71 5.45
C LEU A 127 -23.72 5.70 6.30
N SER A 128 -25.01 5.50 6.05
CA SER A 128 -25.87 4.69 6.92
C SER A 128 -25.37 3.25 7.09
N ASN A 129 -24.94 2.60 6.00
CA ASN A 129 -24.38 1.26 6.06
C ASN A 129 -23.09 1.22 6.89
N LEU A 130 -22.18 2.17 6.67
CA LEU A 130 -20.94 2.30 7.43
C LEU A 130 -21.21 2.46 8.93
N VAL A 131 -22.16 3.32 9.28
CA VAL A 131 -22.64 3.53 10.65
C VAL A 131 -23.16 2.22 11.25
N THR A 132 -24.01 1.49 10.52
CA THR A 132 -24.53 0.20 10.96
C THR A 132 -23.41 -0.82 11.19
N LYS A 133 -22.42 -0.91 10.30
CA LYS A 133 -21.28 -1.83 10.45
C LYS A 133 -20.46 -1.54 11.71
N LEU A 134 -20.19 -0.27 11.99
CA LEU A 134 -19.46 0.17 13.19
C LEU A 134 -20.26 0.01 14.49
N GLN A 135 -21.57 -0.27 14.42
CA GLN A 135 -22.40 -0.59 15.59
C GLN A 135 -22.45 -2.09 15.89
N THR A 136 -21.92 -2.95 15.02
CA THR A 136 -21.94 -4.42 15.21
C THR A 136 -20.99 -4.91 16.30
N GLY A 137 -20.06 -4.07 16.79
CA GLY A 137 -19.00 -4.46 17.71
C GLY A 137 -17.84 -5.21 17.04
N LYS A 138 -17.89 -5.43 15.72
CA LYS A 138 -16.76 -5.98 14.94
C LYS A 138 -15.62 -4.97 14.86
N LYS A 139 -14.41 -5.48 14.65
CA LYS A 139 -13.19 -4.70 14.38
C LYS A 139 -12.99 -4.56 12.88
N TRP A 140 -12.56 -3.38 12.45
CA TRP A 140 -12.47 -3.00 11.05
C TRP A 140 -11.11 -2.38 10.72
N PHE A 141 -10.60 -2.74 9.54
CA PHE A 141 -9.56 -2.00 8.84
C PHE A 141 -10.22 -0.91 8.00
N ALA A 142 -9.89 0.36 8.27
CA ALA A 142 -10.40 1.50 7.52
C ALA A 142 -9.38 1.96 6.48
N ARG A 143 -9.85 2.33 5.29
CA ARG A 143 -9.03 2.98 4.26
C ARG A 143 -9.84 3.90 3.35
N MET A 144 -9.12 4.71 2.61
CA MET A 144 -9.58 5.55 1.51
C MET A 144 -8.98 5.05 0.19
N ASP A 145 -9.20 5.81 -0.89
CA ASP A 145 -8.65 5.51 -2.20
C ASP A 145 -7.13 5.51 -2.22
N ASP A 146 -6.50 6.53 -1.60
CA ASP A 146 -5.05 6.70 -1.73
C ASP A 146 -4.26 6.23 -0.51
N CYS A 147 -4.94 5.97 0.61
CA CYS A 147 -4.25 5.59 1.83
C CYS A 147 -5.13 4.89 2.87
N SER A 148 -4.47 4.27 3.83
CA SER A 148 -5.04 3.96 5.14
C SER A 148 -4.52 4.97 6.18
N PRO A 149 -5.34 5.40 7.15
CA PRO A 149 -4.97 6.38 8.18
C PRO A 149 -4.08 5.77 9.29
N LYS A 150 -3.06 4.99 8.91
CA LYS A 150 -2.15 4.27 9.83
C LYS A 150 -1.23 5.21 10.64
N ASP A 151 -1.15 6.49 10.26
CA ASP A 151 -0.38 7.55 10.90
C ASP A 151 -1.18 8.37 11.93
N SER A 152 -2.43 7.97 12.19
CA SER A 152 -3.27 8.63 13.18
C SER A 152 -2.69 8.53 14.60
N GLU A 153 -2.39 9.67 15.21
CA GLU A 153 -1.71 9.70 16.52
C GLU A 153 -2.61 9.33 17.69
N LYS A 154 -3.91 9.65 17.62
CA LYS A 154 -4.84 9.48 18.74
C LYS A 154 -5.65 8.18 18.68
N GLN A 155 -5.78 7.59 17.50
CA GLN A 155 -6.51 6.34 17.31
C GLN A 155 -5.93 5.52 16.16
N ASN A 156 -5.37 4.36 16.50
CA ASN A 156 -4.86 3.42 15.51
C ASN A 156 -5.93 2.40 15.09
N LEU A 157 -5.62 1.64 14.04
CA LEU A 157 -6.40 0.48 13.62
C LEU A 157 -6.18 -0.70 14.59
N PRO A 158 -7.17 -1.60 14.76
CA PRO A 158 -8.50 -1.60 14.15
C PRO A 158 -9.46 -0.57 14.75
N ILE A 159 -10.47 -0.21 13.96
CA ILE A 159 -11.61 0.62 14.36
C ILE A 159 -12.79 -0.26 14.76
N SER A 160 -13.43 0.04 15.88
CA SER A 160 -14.58 -0.68 16.43
C SER A 160 -15.82 0.19 16.63
N SER A 161 -15.70 1.50 16.47
CA SER A 161 -16.81 2.44 16.62
C SER A 161 -16.70 3.67 15.71
N ILE A 162 -17.81 4.40 15.57
CA ILE A 162 -17.85 5.67 14.82
C ILE A 162 -16.96 6.73 15.46
N SER A 163 -16.94 6.79 16.79
CA SER A 163 -16.09 7.74 17.51
C SER A 163 -14.60 7.47 17.26
N GLU A 164 -14.20 6.20 17.22
CA GLU A 164 -12.83 5.81 16.84
C GLU A 164 -12.54 6.15 15.38
N LEU A 165 -13.46 5.89 14.44
CA LEU A 165 -13.26 6.25 13.03
C LEU A 165 -13.03 7.76 12.88
N ILE A 166 -13.89 8.58 13.50
CA ILE A 166 -13.81 10.05 13.42
C ILE A 166 -12.49 10.54 14.00
N LEU A 167 -12.10 10.04 15.17
CA LEU A 167 -10.84 10.42 15.80
C LEU A 167 -9.63 9.99 14.94
N CYS A 168 -9.70 8.81 14.34
CA CYS A 168 -8.66 8.29 13.43
C CYS A 168 -8.50 9.18 12.19
N LEU A 169 -9.61 9.49 11.51
CA LEU A 169 -9.59 10.36 10.33
C LEU A 169 -9.16 11.80 10.67
N SER A 170 -9.59 12.32 11.83
CA SER A 170 -9.30 13.70 12.24
C SER A 170 -7.87 13.91 12.75
N THR A 171 -7.09 12.84 12.93
CA THR A 171 -5.71 12.91 13.44
C THR A 171 -4.69 12.25 12.50
N SER A 172 -5.09 11.87 11.29
CA SER A 172 -4.23 11.29 10.25
C SER A 172 -3.89 12.32 9.17
N ASN A 173 -2.59 12.58 8.95
CA ASN A 173 -2.13 13.44 7.86
C ASN A 173 -2.35 12.77 6.50
N ARG A 174 -2.24 11.44 6.42
CA ARG A 174 -2.58 10.68 5.20
C ARG A 174 -4.05 10.88 4.81
N ALA A 175 -4.97 10.81 5.77
CA ALA A 175 -6.39 11.03 5.51
C ALA A 175 -6.67 12.45 5.02
N ARG A 176 -6.01 13.44 5.64
CA ARG A 176 -6.07 14.84 5.18
C ARG A 176 -5.70 14.97 3.71
N GLY A 177 -4.55 14.42 3.34
CA GLY A 177 -4.01 14.53 1.99
C GLY A 177 -4.87 13.80 0.94
N ASP A 178 -5.61 12.76 1.33
CA ASP A 178 -6.65 12.13 0.51
C ASP A 178 -7.87 13.05 0.33
N PHE A 179 -8.40 13.60 1.42
CA PHE A 179 -9.57 14.48 1.36
C PHE A 179 -9.29 15.76 0.58
N GLU A 180 -8.17 16.43 0.84
CA GLU A 180 -7.79 17.67 0.14
C GLU A 180 -7.64 17.44 -1.37
N ALA A 181 -7.01 16.34 -1.78
CA ALA A 181 -6.84 16.00 -3.20
C ALA A 181 -8.18 15.72 -3.89
N HIS A 182 -9.05 14.90 -3.27
CA HIS A 182 -10.36 14.60 -3.84
C HIS A 182 -11.27 15.84 -3.88
N ILE A 183 -11.21 16.73 -2.87
CA ILE A 183 -11.95 18.00 -2.88
C ILE A 183 -11.45 18.92 -3.99
N GLN A 184 -10.13 19.02 -4.18
CA GLN A 184 -9.53 19.84 -5.22
C GLN A 184 -9.90 19.35 -6.63
N ASP A 185 -9.95 18.03 -6.81
CA ASP A 185 -10.26 17.38 -8.08
C ASP A 185 -11.76 17.18 -8.34
N ASP A 186 -12.65 17.60 -7.43
CA ASP A 186 -14.10 17.35 -7.45
C ASP A 186 -14.45 15.86 -7.63
N LYS A 187 -13.75 15.00 -6.88
CA LYS A 187 -13.90 13.54 -6.90
C LYS A 187 -14.60 13.03 -5.63
N PRO A 188 -15.31 11.89 -5.73
CA PRO A 188 -15.86 11.22 -4.55
C PRO A 188 -14.76 10.80 -3.57
N ILE A 189 -15.01 10.96 -2.28
CA ILE A 189 -14.14 10.44 -1.21
C ILE A 189 -14.73 9.11 -0.73
N HIS A 190 -14.08 8.00 -1.07
CA HIS A 190 -14.53 6.69 -0.61
C HIS A 190 -13.95 6.33 0.76
N LEU A 191 -14.79 5.75 1.61
CA LEU A 191 -14.40 5.09 2.84
C LEU A 191 -14.69 3.59 2.70
N PHE A 192 -13.67 2.77 2.91
CA PHE A 192 -13.77 1.32 2.89
C PHE A 192 -13.55 0.77 4.29
N LEU A 193 -14.43 -0.13 4.72
CA LEU A 193 -14.24 -0.95 5.92
C LEU A 193 -14.11 -2.41 5.50
N HIS A 194 -12.94 -2.98 5.77
CA HIS A 194 -12.67 -4.42 5.67
C HIS A 194 -12.68 -5.02 7.08
N PRO A 195 -13.15 -6.27 7.27
CA PRO A 195 -13.00 -6.95 8.54
C PRO A 195 -11.54 -6.95 8.98
N TRP A 196 -11.29 -6.69 10.26
CA TRP A 196 -9.95 -6.80 10.80
C TRP A 196 -9.49 -8.26 10.79
N ASP A 197 -8.43 -8.54 10.04
CA ASP A 197 -7.83 -9.86 9.99
C ASP A 197 -6.66 -9.96 10.98
N ILE A 198 -6.83 -10.82 11.99
CA ILE A 198 -5.80 -11.08 13.01
C ILE A 198 -4.67 -11.98 12.49
N MET A 199 -4.88 -12.66 11.37
CA MET A 199 -3.90 -13.56 10.75
C MET A 199 -2.93 -12.82 9.83
N MET A 200 -3.19 -11.55 9.53
CA MET A 200 -2.33 -10.74 8.67
C MET A 200 -1.02 -10.40 9.40
N ASN A 201 0.06 -11.09 9.03
CA ASN A 201 1.39 -10.89 9.59
C ASN A 201 2.23 -9.97 8.68
N GLN A 202 2.55 -8.79 9.20
CA GLN A 202 3.29 -7.74 8.49
C GLN A 202 4.70 -8.16 8.05
N SER A 203 5.33 -9.11 8.75
CA SER A 203 6.68 -9.57 8.40
C SER A 203 6.70 -10.50 7.19
N VAL A 204 5.53 -10.93 6.70
CA VAL A 204 5.35 -11.75 5.48
C VAL A 204 4.43 -11.05 4.47
N GLU A 205 4.35 -9.72 4.59
CA GLU A 205 3.82 -8.83 3.55
C GLU A 205 4.95 -8.46 2.59
N PHE A 206 4.67 -8.49 1.29
CA PHE A 206 5.61 -8.24 0.22
C PHE A 206 5.08 -7.19 -0.75
N ARG A 207 5.96 -6.29 -1.19
CA ARG A 207 5.71 -5.35 -2.27
C ARG A 207 6.30 -5.89 -3.57
N CYS A 208 5.46 -6.02 -4.58
CA CYS A 208 5.82 -6.44 -5.93
C CYS A 208 5.93 -5.22 -6.85
N PHE A 209 7.04 -5.08 -7.57
CA PHE A 209 7.34 -3.92 -8.41
C PHE A 209 7.13 -4.24 -9.89
N VAL A 210 6.32 -3.43 -10.57
CA VAL A 210 6.02 -3.53 -12.01
C VAL A 210 6.36 -2.18 -12.66
N PRO A 211 7.54 -2.02 -13.27
CA PRO A 211 7.95 -0.73 -13.84
C PRO A 211 7.13 -0.36 -15.08
N PRO A 212 7.27 0.89 -15.57
CA PRO A 212 6.86 1.25 -16.93
C PRO A 212 7.28 0.19 -17.94
N TRP A 213 6.37 -0.18 -18.85
CA TRP A 213 6.65 -1.29 -19.75
C TRP A 213 7.68 -0.90 -20.78
N LYS A 214 8.72 -1.72 -20.87
CA LYS A 214 9.70 -1.72 -21.95
C LYS A 214 9.17 -2.53 -23.15
N PRO A 215 9.87 -2.56 -24.30
CA PRO A 215 9.44 -3.34 -25.47
C PRO A 215 9.17 -4.82 -25.17
N GLU A 216 9.80 -5.39 -24.15
CA GLU A 216 9.63 -6.78 -23.71
C GLU A 216 8.28 -7.02 -23.02
N GLY A 217 7.56 -5.96 -22.64
CA GLY A 217 6.21 -6.01 -22.08
C GLY A 217 6.13 -5.80 -20.58
N CYS A 218 4.98 -6.16 -20.00
CA CYS A 218 4.69 -6.05 -18.58
C CYS A 218 5.30 -7.23 -17.82
N ARG A 219 6.07 -6.95 -16.75
CA ARG A 219 6.60 -7.97 -15.84
C ARG A 219 6.85 -7.42 -14.44
N ILE A 220 6.88 -8.32 -13.47
CA ILE A 220 7.44 -8.04 -12.14
C ILE A 220 8.96 -8.06 -12.28
N THR A 221 9.65 -7.08 -11.69
CA THR A 221 11.11 -7.00 -11.70
C THR A 221 11.72 -7.28 -10.33
N ALA A 222 10.98 -6.92 -9.28
CA ALA A 222 11.43 -7.09 -7.92
C ALA A 222 10.26 -7.40 -6.99
N ILE A 223 10.54 -8.11 -5.90
CA ILE A 223 9.65 -8.32 -4.77
C ILE A 223 10.45 -8.06 -3.49
N SER A 224 9.93 -7.25 -2.58
CA SER A 224 10.59 -6.97 -1.30
C SER A 224 9.65 -7.31 -0.16
N GLN A 225 10.19 -7.85 0.94
CA GLN A 225 9.50 -7.78 2.22
C GLN A 225 9.14 -6.31 2.49
N TYR A 226 7.86 -6.03 2.72
CA TYR A 226 7.32 -4.68 2.77
C TYR A 226 7.76 -3.96 4.05
N HIS A 227 7.53 -4.60 5.20
CA HIS A 227 8.04 -4.17 6.49
C HIS A 227 9.52 -4.51 6.63
N TRP A 228 10.33 -3.79 5.86
CA TRP A 228 11.77 -3.99 5.66
C TRP A 228 12.62 -3.93 6.93
N TYR A 229 12.10 -3.40 8.04
CA TYR A 229 12.77 -3.32 9.35
C TYR A 229 12.40 -4.47 10.29
N LEU A 230 11.38 -5.28 9.97
CA LEU A 230 10.98 -6.44 10.76
C LEU A 230 11.72 -7.68 10.25
N PRO A 231 12.39 -8.46 11.12
CA PRO A 231 12.94 -9.74 10.69
C PRO A 231 11.85 -10.69 10.21
N PHE A 232 12.20 -11.50 9.22
CA PHE A 232 11.35 -12.55 8.69
C PHE A 232 11.14 -13.63 9.77
N PRO A 233 9.89 -14.04 10.03
CA PRO A 233 9.53 -14.95 11.12
C PRO A 233 9.90 -16.40 10.79
N SER A 234 11.20 -16.70 10.81
CA SER A 234 11.74 -18.01 10.41
C SER A 234 11.31 -19.18 11.31
N ASP A 235 10.80 -18.88 12.51
CA ASP A 235 10.24 -19.89 13.43
C ASP A 235 8.88 -20.41 12.95
N ASP A 236 8.10 -19.57 12.27
CA ASP A 236 6.74 -19.88 11.79
C ASP A 236 6.71 -20.18 10.29
N PHE A 237 7.68 -19.67 9.54
CA PHE A 237 7.71 -19.72 8.08
C PHE A 237 9.07 -20.18 7.56
N THR A 238 9.07 -20.96 6.48
CA THR A 238 10.30 -21.25 5.72
C THR A 238 10.50 -20.17 4.65
N PRO A 239 11.59 -19.37 4.69
CA PRO A 239 11.79 -18.26 3.76
C PRO A 239 11.64 -18.65 2.29
N ARG A 240 12.26 -19.77 1.89
CA ARG A 240 12.19 -20.25 0.51
C ARG A 240 10.77 -20.55 0.05
N LEU A 241 10.00 -21.26 0.89
CA LEU A 241 8.62 -21.64 0.57
C LEU A 241 7.72 -20.41 0.46
N VAL A 242 7.86 -19.45 1.38
CA VAL A 242 7.11 -18.19 1.33
C VAL A 242 7.46 -17.38 0.09
N ILE A 243 8.74 -17.29 -0.28
CA ILE A 243 9.18 -16.62 -1.50
C ILE A 243 8.57 -17.28 -2.73
N ASP A 244 8.63 -18.61 -2.83
CA ASP A 244 8.08 -19.33 -3.98
C ASP A 244 6.56 -19.09 -4.11
N LEU A 245 5.81 -19.15 -2.98
CA LEU A 245 4.38 -18.83 -2.94
C LEU A 245 4.09 -17.38 -3.34
N ALA A 246 4.87 -16.42 -2.82
CA ALA A 246 4.71 -15.00 -3.12
C ALA A 246 4.95 -14.72 -4.61
N VAL A 247 6.01 -15.29 -5.20
CA VAL A 247 6.34 -15.12 -6.63
C VAL A 247 5.25 -15.72 -7.52
N GLU A 248 4.79 -16.95 -7.22
CA GLU A 248 3.73 -17.61 -7.98
C GLU A 248 2.44 -16.80 -7.94
N PHE A 249 2.00 -16.42 -6.73
CA PHE A 249 0.78 -15.64 -6.55
C PHE A 249 0.85 -14.25 -7.16
N ALA A 250 1.99 -13.55 -7.02
CA ALA A 250 2.19 -12.23 -7.62
C ALA A 250 2.10 -12.31 -9.15
N THR A 251 2.69 -13.36 -9.74
CA THR A 251 2.66 -13.59 -11.19
C THR A 251 1.22 -13.84 -11.69
N ALA A 252 0.44 -14.62 -10.94
CA ALA A 252 -0.97 -14.83 -11.24
C ALA A 252 -1.78 -13.53 -11.10
N SER A 253 -1.60 -12.82 -9.98
CA SER A 253 -2.30 -11.58 -9.64
C SER A 253 -2.04 -10.46 -10.65
N LEU A 254 -0.85 -10.41 -11.25
CA LEU A 254 -0.53 -9.45 -12.30
C LEU A 254 -1.55 -9.50 -13.45
N ARG A 255 -1.99 -10.69 -13.85
CA ARG A 255 -2.99 -10.85 -14.92
C ARG A 255 -4.33 -10.25 -14.53
N ASP A 256 -4.78 -10.47 -13.30
CA ASP A 256 -6.04 -9.95 -12.79
C ASP A 256 -6.01 -8.43 -12.61
N ILE A 257 -4.88 -7.88 -12.18
CA ILE A 257 -4.66 -6.43 -12.07
C ILE A 257 -4.74 -5.79 -13.45
N LEU A 258 -4.08 -6.37 -14.46
CA LEU A 258 -4.10 -5.85 -15.83
C LEU A 258 -5.50 -5.95 -16.47
N ALA A 259 -6.24 -7.03 -16.21
CA ALA A 259 -7.63 -7.17 -16.65
C ALA A 259 -8.53 -6.11 -15.99
N THR A 260 -8.36 -5.87 -14.69
CA THR A 260 -9.07 -4.82 -13.95
C THR A 260 -8.72 -3.44 -14.51
N ALA A 261 -7.44 -3.17 -14.79
CA ALA A 261 -6.98 -1.91 -15.36
C ALA A 261 -7.56 -1.65 -16.76
N LEU A 262 -7.74 -2.70 -17.57
CA LEU A 262 -8.40 -2.61 -18.86
C LEU A 262 -9.89 -2.26 -18.72
N GLU A 263 -10.60 -2.94 -17.81
CA GLU A 263 -12.01 -2.66 -17.51
C GLU A 263 -12.22 -1.22 -17.02
N LYS A 264 -11.31 -0.72 -16.18
CA LYS A 264 -11.37 0.64 -15.61
C LYS A 264 -10.81 1.72 -16.55
N GLY A 265 -10.27 1.35 -17.71
CA GLY A 265 -9.74 2.32 -18.69
C GLY A 265 -8.40 2.95 -18.31
N ILE A 266 -7.68 2.42 -17.32
CA ILE A 266 -6.39 2.93 -16.81
C ILE A 266 -5.18 2.10 -17.29
N TYR A 267 -5.40 1.08 -18.12
CA TYR A 267 -4.36 0.17 -18.62
C TYR A 267 -3.19 0.90 -19.29
N LYS A 268 -3.48 1.93 -20.11
CA LYS A 268 -2.45 2.71 -20.80
C LYS A 268 -1.62 3.55 -19.82
N ASP A 269 -2.23 4.03 -18.74
CA ASP A 269 -1.53 4.80 -17.73
C ASP A 269 -0.64 3.89 -16.88
N LEU A 270 -1.13 2.73 -16.45
CA LEU A 270 -0.29 1.73 -15.77
C LEU A 270 0.88 1.26 -16.64
N LYS A 271 0.68 1.13 -17.95
CA LYS A 271 1.78 0.87 -18.91
C LYS A 271 2.86 1.94 -18.86
N THR A 272 2.45 3.20 -18.79
CA THR A 272 3.33 4.38 -18.91
C THR A 272 4.07 4.65 -17.59
N TRP A 273 3.39 4.48 -16.47
CA TRP A 273 3.89 4.87 -15.16
C TRP A 273 4.39 3.70 -14.31
N GLY A 274 4.01 2.48 -14.65
CA GLY A 274 4.19 1.33 -13.78
C GLY A 274 3.30 1.41 -12.54
N PHE A 275 3.40 0.40 -11.70
CA PHE A 275 2.75 0.30 -10.39
C PHE A 275 3.53 -0.64 -9.49
N SER A 276 3.27 -0.59 -8.20
CA SER A 276 3.58 -1.70 -7.29
C SER A 276 2.29 -2.23 -6.71
N PHE A 277 2.32 -3.43 -6.17
CA PHE A 277 1.18 -3.98 -5.43
C PHE A 277 1.69 -4.82 -4.27
N ASP A 278 0.94 -4.78 -3.18
CA ASP A 278 1.31 -5.44 -1.94
C ASP A 278 0.51 -6.74 -1.82
N ILE A 279 1.17 -7.80 -1.40
CA ILE A 279 0.58 -9.11 -1.12
C ILE A 279 0.99 -9.56 0.27
N VAL A 280 0.19 -10.40 0.91
CA VAL A 280 0.55 -11.01 2.20
C VAL A 280 0.44 -12.52 2.13
N VAL A 281 1.42 -13.23 2.68
CA VAL A 281 1.38 -14.69 2.85
C VAL A 281 0.90 -15.01 4.26
N LYS A 282 -0.30 -15.57 4.39
CA LYS A 282 -0.97 -15.86 5.68
C LYS A 282 -0.60 -17.23 6.25
N ASP A 283 -0.29 -18.18 5.38
CA ASP A 283 0.07 -19.55 5.76
C ASP A 283 0.95 -20.17 4.66
N VAL A 284 1.63 -21.27 4.99
CA VAL A 284 2.41 -22.10 4.08
C VAL A 284 1.72 -23.43 3.75
N CYS A 285 0.55 -23.70 4.34
CA CYS A 285 -0.25 -24.88 4.05
C CYS A 285 -0.76 -24.87 2.60
N PRO A 286 -0.70 -25.97 1.81
CA PRO A 286 -1.11 -25.99 0.40
C PRO A 286 -2.61 -25.76 0.10
N ALA A 287 -3.42 -25.36 1.08
CA ALA A 287 -4.84 -25.06 0.87
C ALA A 287 -5.01 -23.78 0.04
N GLU A 288 -6.17 -23.57 -0.59
CA GLU A 288 -6.46 -22.30 -1.27
C GLU A 288 -6.53 -21.14 -0.26
N GLY A 289 -6.05 -19.95 -0.63
CA GLY A 289 -6.25 -18.71 0.14
C GLY A 289 -5.11 -18.30 1.08
N ASN A 290 -3.89 -18.81 0.90
CA ASN A 290 -2.77 -18.42 1.77
C ASN A 290 -2.03 -17.16 1.34
N VAL A 291 -2.32 -16.63 0.15
CA VAL A 291 -1.73 -15.39 -0.31
C VAL A 291 -2.86 -14.49 -0.81
N GLU A 292 -2.81 -13.21 -0.42
CA GLU A 292 -3.86 -12.25 -0.71
C GLU A 292 -3.26 -10.96 -1.27
N VAL A 293 -3.96 -10.28 -2.19
CA VAL A 293 -3.61 -8.91 -2.59
C VAL A 293 -4.11 -7.96 -1.50
N VAL A 294 -3.26 -7.02 -1.10
CA VAL A 294 -3.55 -6.00 -0.09
C VAL A 294 -3.97 -4.71 -0.77
N GLU A 295 -3.12 -4.19 -1.66
CA GLU A 295 -3.38 -2.95 -2.40
C GLU A 295 -2.49 -2.77 -3.63
N ILE A 296 -2.84 -1.78 -4.45
CA ILE A 296 -2.05 -1.32 -5.60
C ILE A 296 -1.56 0.08 -5.24
N ASN A 297 -0.29 0.35 -5.54
CA ASN A 297 0.43 1.56 -5.18
C ASN A 297 1.09 2.18 -6.41
N PRO A 298 1.37 3.50 -6.37
CA PRO A 298 2.21 4.14 -7.38
C PRO A 298 3.60 3.52 -7.48
N PHE A 299 4.21 3.59 -8.66
CA PHE A 299 5.59 3.19 -8.87
C PHE A 299 6.50 4.39 -9.09
N GLY A 300 7.75 4.26 -8.64
CA GLY A 300 8.83 5.13 -9.08
C GLY A 300 9.38 6.04 -7.99
N ALA A 301 10.55 6.58 -8.28
CA ALA A 301 11.40 7.27 -7.31
C ALA A 301 10.80 8.58 -6.78
N ARG A 302 9.94 9.25 -7.58
CA ARG A 302 9.20 10.47 -7.17
C ARG A 302 7.84 10.21 -6.55
N SER A 303 7.49 8.94 -6.32
CA SER A 303 6.25 8.62 -5.62
C SER A 303 6.49 8.51 -4.12
N GLY A 304 5.40 8.61 -3.34
CA GLY A 304 5.41 8.28 -1.92
C GLY A 304 5.56 6.77 -1.63
N CYS A 305 5.68 5.94 -2.68
CA CYS A 305 5.90 4.51 -2.54
C CYS A 305 7.34 4.23 -2.10
N GLY A 306 7.49 3.78 -0.87
CA GLY A 306 8.78 3.31 -0.35
C GLY A 306 9.27 2.08 -1.12
N SER A 307 10.58 2.05 -1.40
CA SER A 307 11.26 0.95 -2.10
C SER A 307 11.60 -0.27 -1.21
N CYS A 308 11.16 -0.29 0.06
CA CYS A 308 11.36 -1.40 1.00
C CYS A 308 12.85 -1.82 1.14
N LEU A 309 13.25 -3.07 0.90
CA LEU A 309 14.66 -3.49 0.96
C LEU A 309 15.48 -3.10 -0.30
N PHE A 310 14.90 -2.28 -1.18
CA PHE A 310 15.60 -1.65 -2.28
C PHE A 310 15.80 -0.15 -2.03
N HIS A 311 16.60 0.48 -2.88
CA HIS A 311 16.78 1.92 -2.98
C HIS A 311 16.58 2.35 -4.44
N TRP A 312 15.68 3.31 -4.69
CA TRP A 312 15.27 3.72 -6.04
C TRP A 312 16.44 4.08 -6.96
N GLN A 313 17.42 4.83 -6.46
CA GLN A 313 18.63 5.16 -7.22
C GLN A 313 19.60 3.99 -7.38
N ARG A 314 19.97 3.30 -6.29
CA ARG A 314 21.04 2.29 -6.31
C ARG A 314 20.63 1.01 -7.03
N ASP A 315 19.38 0.62 -6.82
CA ASP A 315 18.77 -0.57 -7.42
C ASP A 315 17.92 -0.21 -8.64
N GLY A 316 18.11 0.98 -9.22
CA GLY A 316 17.34 1.46 -10.36
C GLY A 316 17.41 0.52 -11.57
N SER A 317 18.56 -0.13 -11.77
CA SER A 317 18.72 -1.15 -12.82
C SER A 317 17.74 -2.31 -12.60
N VAL A 318 17.68 -2.88 -11.39
CA VAL A 318 16.75 -3.96 -11.04
C VAL A 318 15.31 -3.48 -11.13
N LEU A 319 14.96 -2.41 -10.40
CA LEU A 319 13.59 -1.93 -10.24
C LEU A 319 12.95 -1.54 -11.58
N TYR A 320 13.69 -0.88 -12.47
CA TYR A 320 13.21 -0.46 -13.79
C TYR A 320 13.50 -1.49 -14.89
N GLY A 321 13.80 -2.75 -14.53
CA GLY A 321 13.87 -3.86 -15.47
C GLY A 321 15.04 -3.78 -16.45
N GLY A 322 16.18 -3.27 -16.00
CA GLY A 322 17.50 -3.39 -16.66
C GLY A 322 18.14 -4.77 -16.49
N GLU A 323 17.68 -5.56 -15.51
CA GLU A 323 18.16 -6.92 -15.25
C GLU A 323 17.11 -7.97 -15.62
N GLU A 324 17.57 -9.16 -16.03
CA GLU A 324 16.69 -10.29 -16.33
C GLU A 324 16.20 -10.96 -15.04
N GLY A 325 14.99 -11.55 -15.11
CA GLY A 325 14.42 -12.27 -13.97
C GLY A 325 13.72 -11.39 -12.94
N VAL A 326 13.53 -11.94 -11.74
CA VAL A 326 12.90 -11.29 -10.58
C VAL A 326 13.87 -11.33 -9.40
N GLU A 327 14.14 -10.18 -8.78
CA GLU A 327 14.91 -10.12 -7.53
C GLU A 327 13.98 -10.08 -6.31
N VAL A 328 14.22 -10.96 -5.34
CA VAL A 328 13.47 -11.02 -4.09
C VAL A 328 14.37 -10.69 -2.93
N ARG A 329 13.98 -9.70 -2.12
CA ARG A 329 14.72 -9.27 -0.92
C ARG A 329 13.92 -9.52 0.35
N ILE A 330 14.54 -10.16 1.34
CA ILE A 330 14.00 -10.37 2.69
C ILE A 330 15.04 -10.06 3.76
N LEU A 331 14.58 -9.71 4.96
CA LEU A 331 15.42 -9.53 6.15
C LEU A 331 15.26 -10.75 7.06
N VAL A 332 16.32 -11.42 7.49
CA VAL A 332 16.29 -12.54 8.45
C VAL A 332 17.01 -12.21 9.74
#